data_AF-A0A7C7I839-F1
#
_entry.id   AF-A0A7C7I839-F1
#
_cell.length_a   1.000
_cell.length_b   1.000
_cell.length_c   1.000
_cell.angle_alpha   90.00
_cell.angle_beta   90.00
_cell.angle_gamma   90.00
#
_symmetry.space_group_name_H-M   'P 1'
#
loop_
_entity.id
_entity.type
_entity.pdbx_description
1 polymer ?
#
loop_
_entity_poly.entity_id
_entity_poly.type
_entity_poly.pdbx_seq_one_letter_code
_entity_poly.pdbx_strand_id
1 'polypeptide(L)'
;YQEYGVEPDVMTLAKGLGYGTPIGAFLSKEYCMALVPGDHGSTFGGNALTTAAAYAGTKFLIENDIPGHARAMGDHLQRRLNELKSRFSFVTWILTTLKPS
;
A
#
# COMPACT_ATOMS: atom_id res chain seq x y z
N TYR A 1 -7.05 -5.49 1.57
CA TYR A 1 -7.66 -6.82 1.42
C TYR A 1 -7.45 -7.66 2.68
N GLN A 2 -6.24 -7.72 3.23
CA GLN A 2 -5.91 -8.46 4.47
C GLN A 2 -6.85 -8.16 5.66
N GLU A 3 -7.07 -6.88 5.98
CA GLU A 3 -7.98 -6.47 7.08
C GLU A 3 -9.48 -6.67 6.78
N TYR A 4 -9.84 -6.97 5.53
CA TYR A 4 -11.23 -7.10 5.10
C TYR A 4 -11.63 -8.56 4.83
N GLY A 5 -10.72 -9.53 5.06
CA GLY A 5 -10.97 -10.93 4.73
C GLY A 5 -11.22 -11.18 3.22
N VAL A 6 -10.78 -10.25 2.36
CA VAL A 6 -10.94 -10.36 0.91
C VAL A 6 -9.70 -11.00 0.31
N GLU A 7 -9.88 -11.96 -0.59
CA GLU A 7 -8.81 -12.50 -1.41
C GLU A 7 -8.98 -12.02 -2.86
N PRO A 8 -8.13 -11.10 -3.36
CA PRO A 8 -8.29 -10.55 -4.69
C PRO A 8 -7.81 -11.53 -5.76
N ASP A 9 -8.60 -11.67 -6.82
CA ASP A 9 -8.21 -12.42 -8.02
C ASP A 9 -7.28 -11.60 -8.91
N VAL A 10 -7.50 -10.28 -8.89
CA VAL A 10 -6.73 -9.28 -9.61
C VAL A 10 -6.44 -8.11 -8.66
N MET A 11 -5.21 -7.62 -8.66
CA MET A 11 -4.82 -6.45 -7.87
C MET A 11 -3.83 -5.55 -8.60
N THR A 12 -3.87 -4.26 -8.26
CA THR A 12 -2.94 -3.25 -8.79
C THR A 12 -2.10 -2.64 -7.68
N LEU A 13 -0.84 -2.32 -7.99
CA LEU A 13 0.12 -1.72 -7.09
C LEU A 13 0.85 -0.57 -7.81
N ALA A 14 1.14 0.51 -7.10
CA ALA A 14 1.91 1.67 -7.57
C ALA A 14 2.34 2.48 -6.33
N LYS A 15 2.46 3.82 -6.46
CA LYS A 15 2.76 4.74 -5.34
C LYS A 15 3.97 4.27 -4.51
N GLY A 16 3.72 3.76 -3.30
CA GLY A 16 4.75 3.28 -2.38
C GLY A 16 5.62 2.15 -2.95
N LEU A 17 5.10 1.36 -3.91
CA LEU A 17 5.85 0.29 -4.57
C LEU A 17 7.18 0.77 -5.17
N GLY A 18 7.19 1.99 -5.71
CA GLY A 18 8.36 2.50 -6.43
C GLY A 18 9.42 3.16 -5.57
N TYR A 19 9.15 3.39 -4.28
CA TYR A 19 10.07 4.07 -3.36
C TYR A 19 10.70 5.34 -3.97
N GLY A 20 9.87 6.15 -4.66
CA GLY A 20 10.28 7.38 -5.32
C GLY A 20 10.54 7.26 -6.83
N THR A 21 10.61 6.05 -7.37
CA THR A 21 10.75 5.78 -8.81
C THR A 21 9.41 5.40 -9.47
N PRO A 22 9.22 5.64 -10.78
CA PRO A 22 7.95 5.37 -11.45
C PRO A 22 7.79 3.89 -11.81
N ILE A 23 7.01 3.16 -11.00
CA ILE A 23 6.61 1.77 -11.28
C ILE A 23 5.17 1.51 -10.84
N GLY A 24 4.46 0.74 -11.66
CA GLY A 24 3.20 0.13 -11.32
C GLY A 24 3.24 -1.36 -11.66
N ALA A 25 2.41 -2.14 -10.98
CA ALA A 25 2.25 -3.56 -11.21
C ALA A 25 0.76 -3.91 -11.21
N PHE A 26 0.42 -4.91 -12.02
CA PHE A 26 -0.87 -5.57 -12.04
C PHE A 26 -0.60 -7.06 -11.84
N LEU A 27 -1.30 -7.67 -10.90
CA LEU A 27 -1.18 -9.08 -10.56
C LEU A 27 -2.53 -9.73 -10.79
N SER A 28 -2.52 -10.94 -11.33
CA SER A 28 -3.70 -11.77 -11.52
C SER A 28 -3.37 -13.19 -11.12
N LYS A 29 -4.35 -13.90 -10.56
CA LYS A 29 -4.29 -15.35 -10.44
C LYS A 29 -4.31 -15.97 -11.84
N GLU A 30 -3.74 -17.17 -11.96
CA GLU A 30 -3.58 -17.85 -13.24
C GLU A 30 -4.92 -18.16 -13.91
N TYR A 31 -5.91 -18.64 -13.17
CA TYR A 31 -7.22 -19.02 -13.72
C TYR A 31 -8.02 -17.85 -14.32
N CYS A 32 -7.72 -16.61 -13.93
CA CYS A 32 -8.37 -15.41 -14.45
C CYS A 32 -7.44 -14.56 -15.33
N MET A 33 -6.22 -15.06 -15.63
CA MET A 33 -5.31 -14.38 -16.54
C MET A 33 -5.84 -14.50 -17.97
N ALA A 34 -6.28 -13.38 -18.52
CA ALA A 34 -6.74 -13.28 -19.91
C ALA A 34 -5.65 -12.84 -20.89
N LEU A 35 -4.53 -12.30 -20.39
CA LEU A 35 -3.46 -11.75 -21.22
C LEU A 35 -2.45 -12.84 -21.60
N VAL A 36 -2.08 -12.88 -22.87
CA VAL A 36 -0.97 -13.68 -23.39
C VAL A 36 0.20 -12.78 -23.82
N PRO A 37 1.42 -13.34 -24.04
CA PRO A 37 2.55 -12.55 -24.50
C PRO A 37 2.22 -11.75 -25.77
N GLY A 38 2.33 -10.42 -25.68
CA GLY A 38 2.04 -9.49 -26.77
C GLY A 38 0.79 -8.62 -26.56
N ASP A 39 -0.17 -9.03 -25.74
CA ASP A 39 -1.43 -8.29 -25.54
C ASP A 39 -1.25 -6.97 -24.78
N HIS A 40 -0.29 -6.95 -23.86
CA HIS A 40 -0.01 -5.81 -23.02
C HIS A 40 1.50 -5.59 -22.94
N GLY A 41 1.93 -4.37 -23.27
CA GLY A 41 3.32 -3.99 -23.30
C GLY A 41 3.51 -2.55 -22.87
N SER A 42 4.73 -2.22 -22.46
CA SER A 42 5.12 -0.87 -22.09
C SER A 42 6.59 -0.66 -22.46
N THR A 43 6.91 0.51 -23.02
CA THR A 43 8.29 0.88 -23.34
C THR A 43 9.17 1.01 -22.10
N PHE A 44 8.59 1.48 -20.98
CA PHE A 44 9.33 1.73 -19.74
C PHE A 44 8.89 0.83 -18.58
N GLY A 45 7.80 0.07 -18.74
CA GLY A 45 7.30 -0.84 -17.72
C GLY A 45 8.29 -1.97 -17.44
N GLY A 46 8.51 -2.28 -16.16
CA GLY A 46 9.39 -3.37 -15.74
C GLY A 46 10.89 -3.13 -16.02
N ASN A 47 11.31 -1.89 -16.27
CA ASN A 47 12.73 -1.60 -16.48
C ASN A 47 13.59 -1.93 -15.24
N ALA A 48 14.87 -2.21 -15.46
CA ALA A 48 15.77 -2.71 -14.41
C ALA A 48 15.95 -1.72 -13.25
N LEU A 49 15.98 -0.41 -13.52
CA LEU A 49 16.19 0.61 -12.49
C LEU A 49 15.01 0.65 -11.52
N THR A 50 13.79 0.77 -12.04
CA THR A 50 12.60 0.90 -11.18
C THR A 50 12.28 -0.41 -10.47
N THR A 51 12.57 -1.55 -11.11
CA THR A 51 12.44 -2.88 -10.49
C THR A 51 13.44 -3.07 -9.35
N ALA A 52 14.69 -2.65 -9.52
CA ALA A 52 15.70 -2.72 -8.47
C ALA A 52 15.34 -1.84 -7.26
N ALA A 53 14.83 -0.63 -7.49
CA ALA A 53 14.35 0.25 -6.43
C ALA A 53 13.16 -0.36 -5.68
N ALA A 54 12.18 -0.89 -6.42
CA ALA A 54 11.01 -1.56 -5.84
C ALA A 54 11.41 -2.78 -5.00
N TYR A 55 12.34 -3.60 -5.49
CA TYR A 55 12.87 -4.75 -4.77
C TYR A 55 13.58 -4.33 -3.48
N ALA A 56 14.53 -3.39 -3.56
CA ALA A 56 15.31 -2.95 -2.41
C ALA A 56 14.42 -2.34 -1.32
N GLY A 57 13.47 -1.48 -1.71
CA GLY A 57 12.55 -0.87 -0.76
C GLY A 57 11.59 -1.88 -0.13
N THR A 58 11.04 -2.82 -0.93
CA THR A 58 10.14 -3.86 -0.42
C THR A 58 10.88 -4.80 0.54
N LYS A 59 12.12 -5.17 0.20
CA LYS A 59 12.98 -5.96 1.08
C LYS A 59 13.20 -5.26 2.41
N PHE A 60 13.56 -3.97 2.39
CA PHE A 60 13.72 -3.17 3.60
C PHE A 60 12.42 -3.10 4.42
N LEU A 61 11.27 -2.90 3.76
CA LEU A 61 9.95 -2.84 4.41
C LEU A 61 9.64 -4.12 5.19
N ILE A 62 9.96 -5.28 4.62
CA ILE A 62 9.74 -6.60 5.25
C ILE A 62 10.75 -6.83 6.38
N GLU A 63 12.04 -6.62 6.12
CA GLU A 63 13.12 -6.89 7.08
C GLU A 63 13.05 -6.02 8.34
N ASN A 64 12.44 -4.83 8.25
CA ASN A 64 12.36 -3.88 9.36
C ASN A 64 10.95 -3.77 9.97
N ASP A 65 10.01 -4.66 9.61
CA ASP A 65 8.61 -4.61 10.06
C ASP A 65 7.99 -3.20 10.03
N ILE A 66 8.18 -2.51 8.90
CA ILE A 66 7.63 -1.17 8.72
C ILE A 66 6.10 -1.15 8.85
N PRO A 67 5.33 -2.18 8.42
CA PRO A 67 3.89 -2.25 8.69
C PRO A 67 3.54 -2.29 10.19
N GLY A 68 4.28 -3.05 11.00
CA GLY A 68 4.11 -3.06 12.46
C GLY A 68 4.41 -1.70 13.08
N HIS A 69 5.51 -1.06 12.67
CA HIS A 69 5.84 0.30 13.11
C HIS A 69 4.75 1.33 12.71
N ALA A 70 4.25 1.25 11.47
CA ALA A 70 3.19 2.13 10.97
C ALA A 70 1.89 1.97 11.78
N ARG A 71 1.56 0.73 12.20
CA ARG A 71 0.41 0.48 13.09
C ARG A 71 0.60 1.16 14.45
N ALA A 72 1.75 0.93 15.09
CA ALA A 72 2.05 1.52 16.41
C ALA A 72 2.06 3.07 16.37
N MET A 73 2.61 3.67 15.31
CA MET A 73 2.61 5.12 15.13
C MET A 73 1.26 5.68 14.73
N GLY A 74 0.47 4.94 13.95
CA GLY A 74 -0.93 5.25 13.68
C GLY A 74 -1.74 5.35 14.96
N ASP A 75 -1.64 4.36 15.84
CA ASP A 75 -2.34 4.34 17.13
C ASP A 75 -1.93 5.52 18.02
N HIS A 76 -0.63 5.81 18.09
CA HIS A 76 -0.12 6.96 18.83
C HIS A 76 -0.69 8.27 18.29
N LEU A 77 -0.59 8.51 16.98
CA LEU A 77 -1.07 9.73 16.34
C LEU A 77 -2.59 9.88 16.54
N GLN A 78 -3.34 8.80 16.36
CA GLN A 78 -4.79 8.79 16.53
C GLN A 78 -5.21 9.21 17.94
N ARG A 79 -4.52 8.69 18.97
CA ARG A 79 -4.77 9.07 20.36
C ARG A 79 -4.52 10.57 20.58
N ARG A 80 -3.37 11.09 20.13
CA ARG A 80 -3.01 12.51 20.31
C ARG A 80 -3.94 13.46 19.56
N LEU A 81 -4.38 13.07 18.36
CA LEU A 81 -5.37 13.87 17.62
C LEU A 81 -6.70 13.90 18.36
N ASN A 82 -7.17 12.79 18.94
CA ASN A 82 -8.42 12.78 19.71
C ASN A 82 -8.34 13.64 20.99
N GLU A 83 -7.20 13.65 21.68
CA GLU A 83 -6.94 14.58 22.80
C GLU A 83 -6.98 16.05 22.35
N LEU A 84 -6.50 16.35 21.14
CA LEU A 84 -6.56 17.69 20.58
C LEU A 84 -8.01 18.06 20.21
N LYS A 85 -8.75 17.14 19.60
CA LYS A 85 -10.17 17.32 19.27
C LYS A 85 -11.00 17.65 20.51
N SER A 86 -10.76 16.99 21.65
CA SER A 86 -11.50 17.29 22.87
C SER A 86 -11.25 18.69 23.44
N ARG A 87 -10.20 19.39 22.99
CA ARG A 87 -9.86 20.75 23.41
C ARG A 87 -10.42 21.83 22.49
N PHE A 88 -10.82 21.48 21.26
CA PHE A 88 -11.21 22.44 20.23
C PHE A 88 -12.53 22.01 19.57
N SER A 89 -13.62 22.72 19.89
CA SER A 89 -14.98 22.42 19.41
C SER A 89 -15.15 22.51 17.90
N PHE A 90 -14.27 23.24 17.20
CA PHE A 90 -14.30 23.34 15.73
C PHE A 90 -13.72 22.09 15.03
N VAL A 91 -13.02 21.21 15.75
CA VAL A 91 -12.55 19.93 15.20
C VAL A 91 -13.67 18.90 15.33
N THR A 92 -14.41 18.67 14.24
CA THR A 92 -15.65 17.88 14.29
C THR A 92 -15.40 16.37 14.20
N TRP A 93 -14.42 15.93 13.41
CA TRP A 93 -14.07 14.53 13.26
C TRP A 93 -12.59 14.33 12.96
N ILE A 94 -12.08 13.14 13.28
CA ILE A 94 -10.76 12.66 12.86
C ILE A 94 -11.03 11.35 12.16
N LEU A 95 -10.52 11.20 10.93
CA LEU A 95 -10.66 9.95 10.20
C LEU A 95 -9.83 8.89 10.90
N THR A 96 -10.51 7.93 11.50
CA THR A 96 -9.90 6.68 11.97
C THR A 96 -9.83 5.70 10.81
N THR A 97 -8.81 4.85 10.80
CA THR A 97 -8.80 3.65 9.97
C THR A 97 -10.09 2.86 10.20
N LEU A 98 -10.72 2.42 9.11
CA LEU A 98 -11.93 1.59 9.13
C LEU A 98 -11.64 0.37 10.00
N LYS A 99 -12.25 0.33 11.19
CA LYS A 99 -12.22 -0.83 12.06
C LYS A 99 -12.98 -1.94 11.31
N PRO A 100 -12.36 -3.09 11.01
CA PRO A 100 -13.13 -4.23 10.53
C PRO A 100 -14.14 -4.60 11.62
N SER A 101 -15.41 -4.74 11.24
CA SER A 101 -16.45 -5.33 12.05
C SER A 101 -16.12 -6.78 12.40
#